data_AF-V4QAT6-F1
#
_entry.id   AF-V4QAT6-F1
#
_cell.length_a   1.000
_cell.length_b   1.000
_cell.length_c   1.000
_cell.angle_alpha   90.00
_cell.angle_beta   90.00
_cell.angle_gamma   90.00
#
_symmetry.space_group_name_H-M   'P 1'
#
loop_
_entity.id
_entity.type
_entity.pdbx_description
1 polymer ?
#
loop_
_entity_poly.entity_id
_entity_poly.type
_entity_poly.pdbx_seq_one_letter_code
_entity_poly.pdbx_strand_id
1 'polypeptide(L)'
;MAFTSKPGKPLKRAKSLQTKTAMRPGSGMKAAPPSPSGQRKAQQKSLQSATLRALKKARHDAAQSGVELSPWESEFIEDVALRIKTYGRAFADPDKGAMNGTLSVRQGLKLKEIRKKARMVKPDAEA
;
A
#
# COMPACT_ATOMS: atom_id res chain seq x y z
N MET A 1 43.53 -39.33 2.95
CA MET A 1 42.78 -38.11 3.34
C MET A 1 41.40 -38.54 3.82
N ALA A 2 41.13 -38.49 5.13
CA ALA A 2 39.90 -39.00 5.74
C ALA A 2 39.00 -37.83 6.18
N PHE A 3 37.84 -37.68 5.54
CA PHE A 3 36.84 -36.67 5.88
C PHE A 3 35.84 -37.26 6.88
N THR A 4 36.04 -36.98 8.17
CA THR A 4 35.07 -37.31 9.23
C THR A 4 33.98 -36.23 9.25
N SER A 5 32.76 -36.59 8.82
CA SER A 5 31.58 -35.73 8.91
C SER A 5 31.07 -35.63 10.35
N LYS A 6 30.89 -34.39 10.85
CA LYS A 6 30.33 -34.07 12.18
C LYS A 6 28.79 -34.11 12.09
N PRO A 7 28.07 -34.85 12.95
CA PRO A 7 26.60 -34.86 12.90
C PRO A 7 26.03 -33.52 13.39
N GLY A 8 25.30 -32.83 12.51
CA GLY A 8 24.60 -31.58 12.82
C GLY A 8 23.45 -31.81 13.82
N LYS A 9 23.33 -30.90 14.79
CA LYS A 9 22.23 -30.89 15.78
C LYS A 9 20.88 -30.65 15.08
N PRO A 10 19.80 -31.38 15.46
CA PRO A 10 18.48 -31.13 14.87
C PRO A 10 17.93 -29.79 15.37
N LEU A 11 17.47 -28.97 14.43
CA LEU A 11 16.76 -27.72 14.71
C LEU A 11 15.45 -28.06 15.45
N LYS A 12 15.32 -27.60 16.69
CA LYS A 12 14.11 -27.79 17.49
C LYS A 12 12.97 -26.97 16.88
N ARG A 13 11.92 -27.66 16.44
CA ARG A 13 10.66 -27.10 15.94
C ARG A 13 10.01 -26.24 17.03
N ALA A 14 9.94 -24.93 16.81
CA ALA A 14 9.32 -23.99 17.75
C ALA A 14 7.83 -24.32 17.93
N LYS A 15 7.37 -24.30 19.19
CA LYS A 15 5.97 -24.48 19.59
C LYS A 15 5.09 -23.47 18.85
N SER A 16 4.01 -23.97 18.25
CA SER A 16 2.95 -23.17 17.62
C SER A 16 2.40 -22.15 18.61
N LEU A 17 2.49 -20.86 18.28
CA LEU A 17 1.74 -19.81 18.98
C LEU A 17 0.24 -20.13 18.88
N GLN A 18 -0.33 -20.61 19.98
CA GLN A 18 -1.78 -20.70 20.15
C GLN A 18 -2.31 -19.28 20.36
N THR A 19 -2.66 -18.60 19.28
CA THR A 19 -3.42 -17.35 19.37
C THR A 19 -4.84 -17.70 19.82
N LYS A 20 -5.10 -17.52 21.12
CA LYS A 20 -6.45 -17.61 21.68
C LYS A 20 -7.32 -16.58 20.97
N THR A 21 -8.09 -17.08 20.01
CA THR A 21 -9.12 -16.34 19.28
C THR A 21 -10.13 -15.81 20.29
N ALA A 22 -10.10 -14.50 20.51
CA ALA A 22 -11.14 -13.81 21.24
C ALA A 22 -12.34 -13.58 20.32
N MET A 23 -13.46 -14.22 20.69
CA MET A 23 -14.84 -13.77 20.48
C MET A 23 -15.28 -13.48 19.04
N ARG A 24 -15.90 -14.48 18.40
CA ARG A 24 -16.73 -14.31 17.19
C ARG A 24 -18.11 -13.80 17.64
N PRO A 25 -18.60 -12.64 17.16
CA PRO A 25 -20.00 -12.31 17.34
C PRO A 25 -20.85 -13.20 16.43
N GLY A 26 -21.92 -13.75 16.99
CA GLY A 26 -23.20 -14.05 16.34
C GLY A 26 -23.17 -14.72 14.96
N SER A 27 -23.60 -15.98 14.93
CA SER A 27 -23.99 -16.71 13.72
C SER A 27 -25.18 -16.03 13.04
N GLY A 28 -24.92 -15.08 12.13
CA GLY A 28 -25.86 -14.57 11.14
C GLY A 28 -25.26 -14.81 9.76
N MET A 29 -26.00 -15.49 8.89
CA MET A 29 -25.72 -15.83 7.49
C MET A 29 -24.32 -15.45 6.99
N LYS A 30 -23.42 -16.43 6.83
CA LYS A 30 -22.20 -16.27 6.03
C LYS A 30 -22.65 -15.85 4.64
N ALA A 31 -22.57 -14.55 4.31
CA ALA A 31 -22.79 -14.08 2.96
C ALA A 31 -21.93 -14.94 2.03
N ALA A 32 -22.56 -15.53 1.01
CA ALA A 32 -21.85 -16.31 0.00
C ALA A 32 -20.65 -15.48 -0.48
N PRO A 33 -19.46 -16.10 -0.65
CA PRO A 33 -18.29 -15.37 -1.10
C PRO A 33 -18.67 -14.61 -2.36
N PRO A 34 -18.36 -13.29 -2.44
CA PRO A 34 -18.78 -12.49 -3.58
C PRO A 34 -18.33 -13.19 -4.85
N SER A 35 -19.20 -13.21 -5.86
CA SER A 35 -18.87 -13.72 -7.20
C SER A 35 -17.50 -13.17 -7.66
N PRO A 36 -16.72 -13.90 -8.49
CA PRO A 36 -15.43 -13.41 -8.97
C PRO A 36 -15.47 -11.99 -9.56
N SER A 37 -16.61 -11.55 -10.11
CA SER A 37 -16.83 -10.17 -10.55
C SER A 37 -16.97 -9.17 -9.39
N GLY A 38 -17.68 -9.55 -8.32
CA GLY A 38 -17.82 -8.77 -7.08
C GLY A 38 -16.49 -8.61 -6.34
N GLN A 39 -15.67 -9.66 -6.29
CA GLN A 39 -14.33 -9.62 -5.72
C GLN A 39 -13.43 -8.61 -6.45
N ARG A 40 -13.44 -8.64 -7.79
CA ARG A 40 -12.67 -7.67 -8.61
C ARG A 40 -13.12 -6.24 -8.36
N LYS A 41 -14.43 -5.97 -8.29
CA LYS A 41 -14.96 -4.63 -7.97
C LYS A 41 -14.57 -4.17 -6.57
N ALA A 42 -14.62 -5.06 -5.58
CA ALA A 42 -14.20 -4.76 -4.21
C ALA A 42 -12.70 -4.43 -4.14
N GLN A 43 -11.85 -5.21 -4.84
CA GLN A 43 -10.42 -4.94 -4.95
C GLN A 43 -10.15 -3.59 -5.62
N GLN A 44 -10.84 -3.26 -6.72
CA GLN A 44 -10.70 -1.96 -7.37
C GLN A 44 -11.07 -0.80 -6.43
N LYS A 45 -12.17 -0.90 -5.67
CA LYS A 45 -12.53 0.10 -4.66
C LYS A 45 -11.50 0.19 -3.52
N SER A 46 -10.95 -0.92 -3.06
CA SER A 46 -9.91 -0.90 -2.03
C SER A 46 -8.63 -0.23 -2.55
N LEU A 47 -8.24 -0.49 -3.79
CA LEU A 47 -7.08 0.17 -4.41
C LEU A 47 -7.35 1.67 -4.63
N GLN A 48 -8.54 2.04 -5.10
CA GLN A 48 -8.96 3.44 -5.26
C GLN A 48 -8.84 4.20 -3.94
N SER A 49 -9.43 3.67 -2.88
CA SER A 49 -9.41 4.29 -1.56
C SER A 49 -8.00 4.32 -0.96
N ALA A 50 -7.19 3.27 -1.14
CA ALA A 50 -5.81 3.23 -0.71
C ALA A 50 -4.97 4.32 -1.39
N THR A 51 -5.15 4.52 -2.70
CA THR A 51 -4.43 5.55 -3.45
C THR A 51 -4.87 6.96 -3.06
N LEU A 52 -6.16 7.21 -2.85
CA LEU A 52 -6.63 8.50 -2.35
C LEU A 52 -6.07 8.81 -0.96
N ARG A 53 -6.04 7.82 -0.05
CA ARG A 53 -5.38 7.94 1.25
C ARG A 53 -3.90 8.23 1.08
N ALA A 54 -3.26 7.60 0.09
CA ALA A 54 -1.84 7.78 -0.16
C ALA A 54 -1.50 9.21 -0.62
N LEU A 55 -2.31 9.79 -1.50
CA LEU A 55 -2.19 11.17 -1.99
C LEU A 55 -2.42 12.19 -0.86
N LYS A 56 -3.49 12.00 -0.07
CA LYS A 56 -3.76 12.83 1.12
C LYS A 56 -2.59 12.80 2.10
N LYS A 57 -2.03 11.61 2.34
CA LYS A 57 -0.88 11.43 3.23
C LYS A 57 0.37 12.11 2.70
N ALA A 58 0.62 12.11 1.38
CA ALA A 58 1.77 12.82 0.81
C ALA A 58 1.67 14.33 1.06
N ARG A 59 0.50 14.93 0.83
CA ARG A 59 0.26 16.35 1.13
C ARG A 59 0.40 16.66 2.62
N HIS A 60 -0.18 15.83 3.47
CA HIS A 60 -0.09 15.99 4.92
C HIS A 60 1.34 15.85 5.44
N ASP A 61 2.07 14.82 5.00
CA ASP A 61 3.45 14.59 5.41
C ASP A 61 4.34 15.76 4.95
N ALA A 62 4.14 16.31 3.75
CA ALA A 62 4.85 17.50 3.27
C ALA A 62 4.57 18.73 4.15
N ALA A 63 3.29 19.02 4.42
CA ALA A 63 2.88 20.13 5.29
C ALA A 63 3.45 20.01 6.71
N GLN A 64 3.45 18.80 7.29
CA GLN A 64 4.02 18.53 8.62
C GLN A 64 5.54 18.65 8.66
N SER A 65 6.22 18.28 7.57
CA SER A 65 7.68 18.41 7.47
C SER A 65 8.16 19.82 7.12
N GLY A 66 7.23 20.77 6.90
CA GLY A 66 7.60 22.11 6.41
C GLY A 66 8.19 22.11 5.00
N VAL A 67 8.00 21.03 4.23
CA VAL A 67 8.45 20.95 2.84
C VAL A 67 7.45 21.67 1.95
N GLU A 68 7.91 22.75 1.32
CA GLU A 68 7.17 23.38 0.24
C GLU A 68 7.15 22.45 -0.97
N LEU A 69 5.94 21.97 -1.30
CA LEU A 69 5.70 21.27 -2.55
C LEU A 69 5.79 22.29 -3.68
N SER A 70 6.44 21.92 -4.77
CA SER A 70 6.39 22.73 -5.98
C SER A 70 4.92 22.96 -6.40
N PRO A 71 4.57 24.11 -7.01
CA PRO A 71 3.23 24.33 -7.56
C PRO A 71 2.75 23.13 -8.40
N TRP A 72 3.61 22.60 -9.26
CA TRP A 72 3.32 21.43 -10.08
C TRP A 72 3.12 20.13 -9.27
N GLU A 73 3.85 19.94 -8.16
CA GLU A 73 3.66 18.76 -7.29
C GLU A 73 2.30 18.81 -6.56
N SER A 74 1.86 20.01 -6.18
CA SER A 74 0.56 20.23 -5.56
C SER A 74 -0.58 19.99 -6.56
N GLU A 75 -0.50 20.58 -7.76
CA GLU A 75 -1.43 20.36 -8.87
C GLU A 75 -1.49 18.87 -9.24
N PHE A 76 -0.32 18.20 -9.34
CA PHE A 76 -0.25 16.78 -9.63
C PHE A 76 -1.07 15.94 -8.63
N ILE A 77 -0.94 16.21 -7.33
CA ILE A 77 -1.68 15.46 -6.30
C ILE A 77 -3.19 15.69 -6.45
N GLU A 78 -3.60 16.93 -6.72
CA GLU A 78 -5.00 17.33 -6.83
C GLU A 78 -5.66 16.75 -8.09
N ASP A 79 -5.02 16.85 -9.25
CA ASP A 79 -5.50 16.32 -10.52
C ASP A 79 -5.62 14.81 -10.52
N VAL A 80 -4.60 14.12 -9.99
CA VAL A 80 -4.61 12.66 -9.87
C VAL A 80 -5.71 12.22 -8.90
N ALA A 81 -5.89 12.94 -7.77
CA ALA A 81 -6.98 12.65 -6.84
C ALA A 81 -8.35 12.87 -7.47
N LEU A 82 -8.53 13.95 -8.25
CA LEU A 82 -9.78 14.25 -8.95
C LEU A 82 -10.12 13.13 -9.94
N ARG A 83 -9.15 12.72 -10.76
CA ARG A 83 -9.35 11.65 -11.75
C ARG A 83 -9.71 10.32 -11.12
N ILE A 84 -9.08 9.97 -10.00
CA ILE A 84 -9.40 8.74 -9.24
C ILE A 84 -10.81 8.81 -8.64
N LYS A 85 -11.26 9.98 -8.19
CA LYS A 85 -12.64 10.15 -7.69
C LYS A 85 -13.66 10.00 -8.82
N THR A 86 -13.42 10.61 -9.97
CA THR A 86 -14.35 10.61 -11.11
C THR A 86 -14.42 9.24 -11.80
N TYR A 87 -13.28 8.62 -12.08
CA TYR A 87 -13.21 7.42 -12.94
C TYR A 87 -12.81 6.14 -12.19
N GLY A 88 -12.51 6.22 -10.89
CA GLY A 88 -12.00 5.09 -10.11
C GLY A 88 -10.50 4.83 -10.26
N ARG A 89 -9.86 5.37 -11.31
CA ARG A 89 -8.42 5.28 -11.59
C ARG A 89 -7.91 6.53 -12.31
N ALA A 90 -6.67 6.92 -12.05
CA ALA A 90 -6.01 8.02 -12.75
C ALA A 90 -5.49 7.61 -14.14
N PHE A 91 -5.25 6.31 -14.33
CA PHE A 91 -4.70 5.78 -15.57
C PHE A 91 -5.36 4.44 -15.91
N ALA A 92 -5.78 4.27 -17.16
CA ALA A 92 -6.56 3.12 -17.62
C ALA A 92 -5.84 2.21 -18.61
N ASP A 93 -4.61 2.54 -18.99
CA ASP A 93 -3.82 1.78 -19.95
C ASP A 93 -2.91 0.77 -19.19
N PRO A 94 -3.13 -0.54 -19.38
CA PRO A 94 -2.39 -1.61 -18.70
C PRO A 94 -0.90 -1.67 -19.02
N ASP A 95 -0.46 -1.11 -20.15
CA ASP A 95 0.95 -1.17 -20.56
C ASP A 95 1.81 -0.15 -19.80
N LYS A 96 1.16 0.83 -19.15
CA LYS A 96 1.84 1.87 -18.37
C LYS A 96 1.57 1.77 -16.88
N GLY A 97 0.97 0.69 -16.40
CA GLY A 97 0.57 0.49 -15.01
C GLY A 97 0.29 -0.96 -14.66
N ALA A 98 -0.07 -1.26 -13.41
CA ALA A 98 -0.58 -2.59 -13.09
C ALA A 98 -1.95 -2.79 -13.74
N MET A 99 -2.25 -3.99 -14.25
CA MET A 99 -3.55 -4.33 -14.89
C MET A 99 -4.78 -3.96 -14.03
N ASN A 100 -4.64 -3.91 -12.71
CA ASN A 100 -5.66 -3.53 -11.75
C ASN A 100 -5.30 -2.26 -10.94
N GLY A 101 -4.21 -1.59 -11.28
CA GLY A 101 -3.70 -0.42 -10.59
C GLY A 101 -4.53 0.83 -10.84
N THR A 102 -4.44 1.79 -9.92
CA THR A 102 -5.13 3.09 -10.04
C THR A 102 -4.23 4.19 -10.62
N LEU A 103 -2.91 3.99 -10.59
CA LEU A 103 -1.90 4.94 -11.07
C LEU A 103 -1.06 4.29 -12.17
N SER A 104 -0.52 5.12 -13.06
CA SER A 104 0.58 4.69 -13.92
C SER A 104 1.86 4.47 -13.10
N VAL A 105 2.81 3.71 -13.67
CA VAL A 105 4.14 3.49 -13.05
C VAL A 105 4.81 4.83 -12.74
N ARG A 106 4.82 5.77 -13.69
CA ARG A 106 5.42 7.09 -13.53
C ARG A 106 4.73 7.94 -12.47
N GLN A 107 3.39 7.92 -12.42
CA GLN A 107 2.63 8.60 -11.35
C GLN A 107 2.96 8.02 -9.97
N GLY A 108 3.10 6.70 -9.88
CA GLY A 108 3.53 6.02 -8.66
C GLY A 108 4.95 6.40 -8.22
N LEU A 109 5.88 6.53 -9.17
CA LEU A 109 7.25 7.00 -8.90
C LEU A 109 7.26 8.45 -8.40
N LYS A 110 6.53 9.36 -9.06
CA LYS A 110 6.44 10.75 -8.62
C LYS A 110 5.85 10.88 -7.22
N LEU A 111 4.82 10.10 -6.88
CA LEU A 111 4.26 10.07 -5.53
C LEU A 111 5.28 9.59 -4.48
N LYS A 112 6.14 8.63 -4.84
CA LYS A 112 7.23 8.17 -3.96
C LYS A 112 8.29 9.25 -3.75
N GLU A 113 8.65 9.99 -4.80
CA GLU A 113 9.58 11.12 -4.73
C GLU A 113 9.07 12.20 -3.78
N ILE A 114 7.79 12.63 -3.94
CA ILE A 114 7.17 13.64 -3.06
C ILE A 114 7.22 13.18 -1.59
N ARG A 115 6.88 11.92 -1.33
CA ARG A 115 6.94 11.34 0.02
C ARG A 115 8.36 11.24 0.56
N LYS A 116 9.34 10.93 -0.28
CA LYS A 116 10.74 10.88 0.10
C LYS A 116 11.22 12.29 0.47
N LYS A 117 10.87 13.30 -0.33
CA LYS A 117 11.16 14.72 -0.05
C LYS A 117 10.60 15.13 1.32
N ALA A 118 9.32 14.82 1.58
CA ALA A 118 8.69 15.09 2.87
C ALA A 118 9.37 14.38 4.07
N ARG A 119 9.90 13.17 3.86
CA ARG A 119 10.58 12.41 4.92
C ARG A 119 12.01 12.88 5.17
N MET A 120 12.73 13.31 4.14
CA MET A 120 14.13 13.76 4.27
C MET A 120 14.27 15.08 5.03
N VAL A 121 13.19 15.86 5.16
CA VAL A 121 13.19 17.11 5.94
C VAL A 121 12.70 16.90 7.38
N LYS A 122 12.06 15.77 7.67
CA LYS A 122 11.98 15.32 9.06
C LYS A 122 13.43 15.01 9.46
N PRO A 123 14.06 15.79 10.35
CA PRO A 123 15.37 15.39 10.84
C PRO A 123 15.20 14.02 11.48
N ASP A 124 16.30 13.31 11.62
CA ASP A 124 16.47 12.20 12.55
C ASP A 124 16.08 12.69 13.98
N ALA A 125 14.78 12.84 14.22
CA ALA A 125 14.21 13.01 15.52
C ALA A 125 14.22 11.61 16.10
N GLU A 126 15.34 11.30 16.74
CA GLU A 126 15.60 10.13 17.58
C GLU A 126 16.16 8.90 16.84
N ALA A 127 17.48 8.90 16.62
CA ALA A 127 18.32 7.70 16.60
C ALA A 127 19.67 8.01 17.27
#